data_AF-A0A373F626-F1
#
_entry.id   AF-A0A373F626-F1
#
_cell.length_a   1.000
_cell.length_b   1.000
_cell.length_c   1.000
_cell.angle_alpha   90.00
_cell.angle_beta   90.00
_cell.angle_gamma   90.00
#
_symmetry.space_group_name_H-M   'P 1'
#
loop_
_entity.id
_entity.type
_entity.pdbx_description
1 polymer ?
#
loop_
_entity_poly.entity_id
_entity_poly.type
_entity_poly.pdbx_seq_one_letter_code
_entity_poly.pdbx_strand_id
1 'polypeptide(L)'
;MLNLQDLKDIKKRLRIINKSIVFSPLTKAAIKKLEKQLNVVFPEYLVNYLSLFGFEQNLCDCFFQAENDFIAHNQEMHESEYMRNYLMVGDRYGEDFWLIRLDDANDRRIYHWEDDEIIETEHTFDSFIQDADKYRSSANFAPEEESIDEGQWPQIWSVQFSICTTNEAEIYAAIPLTRTSEWELSEEHKSDSNPKNTAYTHTAKALLDGKEIVLTRFTPGLNPSISYSFDWKELVDSQKTNSKIKEWSAALESKVESFILIHYAYLDPAEYSL
;
A
#
# COMPACT_ATOMS: atom_id res chain seq x y z
N MET A 1 -28.17 -4.94 5.02
CA MET A 1 -26.89 -4.62 5.66
C MET A 1 -25.99 -5.82 5.57
N LEU A 2 -24.73 -5.64 5.16
CA LEU A 2 -23.75 -6.72 5.06
C LEU A 2 -23.26 -7.10 6.46
N ASN A 3 -23.40 -8.37 6.81
CA ASN A 3 -22.79 -8.95 8.00
C ASN A 3 -21.47 -9.67 7.66
N LEU A 4 -20.78 -10.18 8.68
CA LEU A 4 -19.50 -10.86 8.49
C LEU A 4 -19.58 -12.09 7.56
N GLN A 5 -20.70 -12.81 7.56
CA GLN A 5 -20.90 -13.95 6.66
C GLN A 5 -21.04 -13.49 5.22
N ASP A 6 -21.79 -12.41 4.95
CA ASP A 6 -21.93 -11.85 3.61
C ASP A 6 -20.56 -11.43 3.04
N LEU A 7 -19.71 -10.78 3.86
CA LEU A 7 -18.35 -10.40 3.46
C LEU A 7 -17.46 -11.62 3.16
N LYS A 8 -17.58 -12.70 3.95
CA LYS A 8 -16.88 -13.97 3.68
C LYS A 8 -17.32 -14.58 2.36
N ASP A 9 -18.61 -14.52 2.05
CA ASP A 9 -19.17 -15.07 0.82
C ASP A 9 -18.75 -14.25 -0.41
N ILE A 10 -18.71 -12.91 -0.30
CA ILE A 10 -18.11 -12.02 -1.31
C ILE A 10 -16.64 -12.40 -1.54
N LYS A 11 -15.83 -12.44 -0.48
CA LYS A 11 -14.41 -12.79 -0.56
C LYS A 11 -14.19 -14.14 -1.24
N LYS A 12 -15.01 -15.14 -0.89
CA LYS A 12 -14.93 -16.49 -1.48
C LYS A 12 -15.30 -16.48 -2.95
N ARG A 13 -16.41 -15.83 -3.32
CA ARG A 13 -16.87 -15.71 -4.71
C ARG A 13 -15.85 -15.01 -5.59
N LEU A 14 -15.33 -13.87 -5.14
CA LEU A 14 -14.35 -13.10 -5.89
C LEU A 14 -13.06 -13.87 -6.13
N ARG A 15 -12.57 -14.64 -5.15
CA ARG A 15 -11.41 -15.53 -5.36
C ARG A 15 -11.65 -16.62 -6.41
N ILE A 16 -12.89 -17.04 -6.61
CA ILE A 16 -13.24 -18.06 -7.62
C ILE A 16 -13.29 -17.44 -9.01
N ILE A 17 -13.93 -16.27 -9.14
CA ILE A 17 -14.24 -15.64 -10.42
C ILE A 17 -13.08 -14.79 -10.93
N ASN A 18 -12.34 -14.16 -10.01
CA ASN A 18 -11.28 -13.24 -10.32
C ASN A 18 -10.04 -13.54 -9.47
N LYS A 19 -9.15 -14.35 -10.05
CA LYS A 19 -7.91 -14.76 -9.41
C LYS A 19 -6.89 -13.62 -9.30
N SER A 20 -7.08 -12.49 -9.99
CA SER A 20 -6.20 -11.32 -9.84
C SER A 20 -6.52 -10.51 -8.58
N ILE A 21 -7.65 -10.78 -7.91
CA ILE A 21 -7.99 -10.07 -6.68
C ILE A 21 -7.15 -10.58 -5.51
N VAL A 22 -6.42 -9.66 -4.91
CA VAL A 22 -5.63 -9.91 -3.71
C VAL A 22 -6.28 -9.25 -2.51
N PHE A 23 -6.14 -9.93 -1.38
CA PHE A 23 -6.57 -9.45 -0.07
C PHE A 23 -5.41 -9.64 0.88
N SER A 24 -5.06 -8.59 1.62
CA SER A 24 -4.01 -8.57 2.65
C SER A 24 -4.68 -8.30 4.01
N PRO A 25 -5.36 -9.31 4.61
CA PRO A 25 -6.25 -9.07 5.73
C PRO A 25 -5.45 -8.69 6.99
N LEU A 26 -5.96 -7.72 7.73
CA LEU A 26 -5.30 -7.27 8.96
C LEU A 26 -5.61 -8.19 10.14
N THR A 27 -4.60 -8.44 10.97
CA THR A 27 -4.82 -9.15 12.24
C THR A 27 -5.54 -8.24 13.23
N LYS A 28 -6.21 -8.83 14.23
CA LYS A 28 -6.81 -8.04 15.33
C LYS A 28 -5.79 -7.14 16.02
N ALA A 29 -4.54 -7.58 16.16
CA ALA A 29 -3.48 -6.79 16.78
C ALA A 29 -3.09 -5.59 15.91
N ALA A 30 -3.03 -5.76 14.58
CA ALA A 30 -2.77 -4.68 13.64
C ALA A 30 -3.91 -3.64 13.66
N ILE A 31 -5.18 -4.09 13.62
CA ILE A 31 -6.33 -3.18 13.73
C ILE A 31 -6.31 -2.41 15.07
N LYS A 32 -6.00 -3.08 16.18
CA LYS A 32 -5.84 -2.41 17.49
C LYS A 32 -4.68 -1.41 17.52
N LYS A 33 -3.60 -1.66 16.78
CA LYS A 33 -2.50 -0.70 16.63
C LYS A 33 -2.98 0.56 15.89
N LEU A 34 -3.75 0.41 14.82
CA LEU A 34 -4.33 1.52 14.05
C LEU A 34 -5.28 2.37 14.89
N GLU A 35 -6.24 1.73 15.58
CA GLU A 35 -7.14 2.41 16.52
C GLU A 35 -6.37 3.23 17.56
N LYS A 36 -5.31 2.65 18.13
CA LYS A 36 -4.47 3.35 19.11
C LYS A 36 -3.69 4.51 18.48
N GLN A 37 -3.14 4.32 17.28
CA GLN A 37 -2.34 5.33 16.58
C GLN A 37 -3.17 6.55 16.17
N LEU A 38 -4.42 6.32 15.77
CA LEU A 38 -5.37 7.37 15.40
C LEU A 38 -6.20 7.87 16.60
N ASN A 39 -6.05 7.25 17.78
CA ASN A 39 -6.84 7.55 18.98
C ASN A 39 -8.36 7.49 18.75
N VAL A 40 -8.81 6.47 18.01
CA VAL A 40 -10.23 6.23 17.68
C VAL A 40 -10.59 4.75 17.88
N VAL A 41 -11.89 4.47 18.03
CA VAL A 41 -12.42 3.11 18.03
C VAL A 41 -13.15 2.89 16.72
N PHE A 42 -12.76 1.86 15.97
CA PHE A 42 -13.41 1.59 14.69
C PHE A 42 -14.76 0.89 14.90
N PRO A 43 -15.77 1.22 14.09
CA PRO A 43 -17.04 0.50 14.13
C PRO A 43 -16.85 -0.95 13.67
N GLU A 44 -17.69 -1.85 14.18
CA GLU A 44 -17.53 -3.31 13.98
C GLU A 44 -17.51 -3.70 12.48
N TYR A 45 -18.28 -3.00 11.65
CA TYR A 45 -18.31 -3.29 10.22
C TYR A 45 -16.98 -2.99 9.51
N LEU A 46 -16.29 -1.92 9.91
CA LEU A 46 -14.96 -1.59 9.38
C LEU A 46 -13.92 -2.60 9.87
N VAL A 47 -13.99 -2.99 11.15
CA VAL A 47 -13.13 -4.06 11.71
C VAL A 47 -13.32 -5.36 10.93
N ASN A 48 -14.57 -5.75 10.67
CA ASN A 48 -14.88 -6.96 9.90
C ASN A 48 -14.34 -6.85 8.47
N TYR A 49 -14.49 -5.70 7.81
CA TYR A 49 -13.93 -5.44 6.49
C TYR A 49 -12.40 -5.56 6.47
N LEU A 50 -11.68 -4.80 7.31
CA LEU A 50 -10.22 -4.81 7.36
C LEU A 50 -9.65 -6.20 7.73
N SER A 51 -10.35 -6.95 8.58
CA SER A 51 -9.95 -8.31 8.95
C SER A 51 -10.10 -9.34 7.82
N LEU A 52 -10.87 -9.02 6.79
CA LEU A 52 -11.10 -9.88 5.64
C LEU A 52 -10.37 -9.41 4.38
N PHE A 53 -10.31 -8.10 4.14
CA PHE A 53 -9.82 -7.52 2.89
C PHE A 53 -8.50 -6.77 3.08
N GLY A 54 -8.39 -5.96 4.13
CA GLY A 54 -7.24 -5.08 4.39
C GLY A 54 -7.22 -3.84 3.49
N PHE A 55 -6.10 -3.11 3.49
CA PHE A 55 -5.87 -1.94 2.62
C PHE A 55 -5.36 -2.32 1.24
N GLU A 56 -4.37 -3.21 1.14
CA GLU A 56 -3.71 -3.63 -0.12
C GLU A 56 -4.59 -4.59 -0.94
N GLN A 57 -5.82 -4.17 -1.20
CA GLN A 57 -6.83 -4.90 -1.95
C GLN A 57 -7.04 -4.24 -3.32
N ASN A 58 -7.71 -4.94 -4.22
CA ASN A 58 -8.11 -4.42 -5.53
C ASN A 58 -9.58 -4.82 -5.78
N LEU A 59 -10.39 -4.61 -4.74
CA LEU A 59 -11.82 -4.85 -4.70
C LEU A 59 -12.57 -3.52 -4.83
N CYS A 60 -12.42 -2.61 -3.86
CA CYS A 60 -13.13 -1.34 -3.79
C CYS A 60 -12.14 -0.19 -3.92
N ASP A 61 -12.12 0.47 -5.08
CA ASP A 61 -11.19 1.55 -5.40
C ASP A 61 -11.53 2.85 -4.68
N CYS A 62 -12.74 2.94 -4.11
CA CYS A 62 -13.18 4.08 -3.31
C CYS A 62 -12.62 4.07 -1.88
N PHE A 63 -11.94 2.99 -1.45
CA PHE A 63 -11.27 2.94 -0.16
C PHE A 63 -9.77 3.14 -0.31
N PHE A 64 -9.11 3.56 0.77
CA PHE A 64 -7.65 3.64 0.80
C PHE A 64 -7.03 2.28 0.48
N GLN A 65 -6.04 2.28 -0.41
CA GLN A 65 -5.32 1.07 -0.80
C GLN A 65 -4.02 0.86 -0.02
N ALA A 66 -3.57 1.88 0.72
CA ALA A 66 -2.37 1.83 1.54
C ALA A 66 -2.68 2.24 2.99
N GLU A 67 -2.08 1.50 3.93
CA GLU A 67 -2.21 1.79 5.37
C GLU A 67 -1.63 3.16 5.73
N ASN A 68 -0.51 3.54 5.11
CA ASN A 68 0.15 4.83 5.38
C ASN A 68 -0.70 6.02 4.92
N ASP A 69 -1.37 5.92 3.78
CA ASP A 69 -2.26 6.97 3.29
C ASP A 69 -3.47 7.11 4.21
N PHE A 70 -4.07 5.98 4.61
CA PHE A 70 -5.15 5.98 5.61
C PHE A 70 -4.72 6.64 6.93
N ILE A 71 -3.52 6.35 7.43
CA ILE A 71 -2.99 6.96 8.64
C ILE A 71 -2.76 8.46 8.46
N ALA A 72 -2.02 8.86 7.41
CA ALA A 72 -1.61 10.24 7.19
C ALA A 72 -2.83 11.17 7.06
N HIS A 73 -3.80 10.80 6.22
CA HIS A 73 -5.02 11.61 6.03
C HIS A 73 -5.84 11.71 7.31
N ASN A 74 -6.00 10.62 8.07
CA ASN A 74 -6.78 10.68 9.31
C ASN A 74 -6.06 11.45 10.43
N GLN A 75 -4.73 11.39 10.50
CA GLN A 75 -3.95 12.19 11.47
C GLN A 75 -4.10 13.69 11.19
N GLU A 76 -3.96 14.11 9.94
CA GLU A 76 -4.16 15.50 9.51
C GLU A 76 -5.61 15.94 9.77
N MET A 77 -6.58 15.12 9.37
CA MET A 77 -8.00 15.43 9.51
C MET A 77 -8.40 15.63 10.98
N HIS A 78 -7.90 14.80 11.91
CA HIS A 78 -8.24 14.87 13.34
C HIS A 78 -7.60 16.03 14.10
N GLU A 79 -6.74 16.84 13.46
CA GLU A 79 -6.31 18.12 14.01
C GLU A 79 -7.48 19.11 14.12
N SER A 80 -8.48 18.98 13.25
CA SER A 80 -9.72 19.77 13.30
C SER A 80 -10.72 19.21 14.30
N GLU A 81 -11.25 20.06 15.20
CA GLU A 81 -12.25 19.64 16.19
C GLU A 81 -13.54 19.11 15.55
N TYR A 82 -13.92 19.66 14.40
CA TYR A 82 -15.12 19.26 13.65
C TYR A 82 -15.03 17.85 13.05
N MET A 83 -13.81 17.35 12.87
CA MET A 83 -13.56 16.07 12.20
C MET A 83 -13.33 14.89 13.13
N ARG A 84 -13.25 15.12 14.44
CA ARG A 84 -12.93 14.07 15.42
C ARG A 84 -13.93 12.92 15.47
N ASN A 85 -15.17 13.17 15.04
CA ASN A 85 -16.23 12.16 14.99
C ASN A 85 -16.29 11.45 13.63
N TYR A 86 -15.35 11.69 12.72
CA TYR A 86 -15.32 11.08 11.41
C TYR A 86 -14.02 10.31 11.19
N LEU A 87 -14.05 9.37 10.27
CA LEU A 87 -12.88 8.63 9.82
C LEU A 87 -12.90 8.59 8.30
N MET A 88 -11.83 9.04 7.68
CA MET A 88 -11.65 8.95 6.25
C MET A 88 -11.31 7.50 5.87
N VAL A 89 -12.11 6.92 4.98
CA VAL A 89 -11.98 5.52 4.55
C VAL A 89 -11.50 5.39 3.11
N GLY A 90 -11.48 6.48 2.34
CA GLY A 90 -10.79 6.54 1.06
C GLY A 90 -10.77 7.92 0.44
N ASP A 91 -9.91 8.04 -0.56
CA ASP A 91 -9.68 9.22 -1.36
C ASP A 91 -9.77 8.81 -2.84
N ARG A 92 -10.76 9.30 -3.56
CA ARG A 92 -10.86 9.02 -5.00
C ARG A 92 -9.85 9.89 -5.74
N TYR A 93 -8.58 9.51 -5.69
CA TYR A 93 -7.46 10.22 -6.32
C TYR A 93 -7.35 11.70 -5.89
N GLY A 94 -7.70 11.98 -4.64
CA GLY A 94 -7.69 13.34 -4.07
C GLY A 94 -8.84 14.25 -4.56
N GLU A 95 -9.78 13.74 -5.36
CA GLU A 95 -10.95 14.49 -5.80
C GLU A 95 -12.14 14.35 -4.83
N ASP A 96 -12.40 13.14 -4.33
CA ASP A 96 -13.49 12.86 -3.39
C ASP A 96 -12.97 12.21 -2.09
N PHE A 97 -13.28 12.77 -0.92
CA PHE A 97 -12.90 12.20 0.38
C PHE A 97 -14.09 11.52 1.06
N TRP A 98 -14.01 10.19 1.20
CA TRP A 98 -15.08 9.40 1.79
C TRP A 98 -14.89 9.22 3.29
N LEU A 99 -15.89 9.60 4.06
CA LEU A 99 -15.88 9.54 5.51
C LEU A 99 -16.95 8.56 6.02
N ILE A 100 -16.67 7.95 7.18
CA ILE A 100 -17.68 7.31 8.02
C ILE A 100 -17.76 8.04 9.36
N ARG A 101 -18.91 7.97 10.01
CA ARG A 101 -19.12 8.55 11.34
C ARG A 101 -18.73 7.57 12.45
N LEU A 102 -18.05 8.06 13.48
CA LEU A 102 -17.53 7.29 14.62
C LEU A 102 -18.39 7.38 15.88
N ASP A 103 -19.17 8.45 16.05
CA ASP A 103 -20.00 8.67 17.23
C ASP A 103 -21.29 7.84 17.26
N ASP A 104 -21.65 7.23 16.12
CA ASP A 104 -22.72 6.24 15.99
C ASP A 104 -22.21 5.01 15.25
N ALA A 105 -21.86 3.98 16.01
CA ALA A 105 -21.31 2.74 15.48
C ALA A 105 -22.29 1.93 14.58
N ASN A 106 -23.60 2.26 14.61
CA ASN A 106 -24.60 1.66 13.74
C ASN A 106 -24.81 2.47 12.44
N ASP A 107 -24.29 3.70 12.37
CA ASP A 107 -24.33 4.47 11.15
C ASP A 107 -23.31 3.89 10.15
N ARG A 108 -23.85 3.47 9.01
CA ARG A 108 -23.08 2.88 7.91
C ARG A 108 -23.13 3.78 6.67
N ARG A 109 -23.65 5.01 6.78
CA ARG A 109 -23.65 5.97 5.68
C ARG A 109 -22.22 6.38 5.34
N ILE A 110 -22.01 6.66 4.07
CA ILE A 110 -20.81 7.35 3.61
C ILE A 110 -21.12 8.83 3.55
N TYR A 111 -20.19 9.62 4.05
CA TYR A 111 -20.21 11.08 3.95
C TYR A 111 -19.10 11.50 2.99
N HIS A 112 -19.27 12.67 2.41
CA HIS A 112 -18.29 13.33 1.57
C HIS A 112 -17.75 14.57 2.30
N TRP A 113 -16.45 14.82 2.21
CA TRP A 113 -15.86 16.09 2.67
C TRP A 113 -15.47 16.94 1.46
N GLU A 114 -16.15 18.09 1.32
CA GLU A 114 -16.01 19.01 0.20
C GLU A 114 -16.17 20.44 0.70
N ASP A 115 -15.31 21.37 0.28
CA ASP A 115 -15.37 22.80 0.64
C ASP A 115 -15.54 23.08 2.15
N ASP A 116 -14.80 22.36 3.00
CA ASP A 116 -14.88 22.43 4.47
C ASP A 116 -16.23 21.98 5.08
N GLU A 117 -17.11 21.36 4.29
CA GLU A 117 -18.40 20.83 4.71
C GLU A 117 -18.46 19.29 4.63
N ILE A 118 -19.21 18.68 5.56
CA ILE A 118 -19.48 17.24 5.56
C ILE A 118 -20.88 17.03 5.00
N ILE A 119 -20.96 16.36 3.86
CA ILE A 119 -22.19 16.13 3.11
C ILE A 119 -22.58 14.66 3.25
N GLU A 120 -23.82 14.38 3.63
CA GLU A 120 -24.36 13.02 3.60
C GLU A 120 -24.56 12.56 2.15
N THR A 121 -24.01 11.39 1.79
CA THR A 121 -24.22 10.80 0.47
C THR A 121 -25.42 9.85 0.46
N GLU A 122 -25.88 9.46 -0.72
CA GLU A 122 -26.87 8.39 -0.87
C GLU A 122 -26.29 6.98 -0.63
N HIS A 123 -24.97 6.88 -0.46
CA HIS A 123 -24.26 5.63 -0.32
C HIS A 123 -24.09 5.19 1.13
N THR A 124 -23.92 3.88 1.28
CA THR A 124 -23.52 3.26 2.54
C THR A 124 -22.22 2.49 2.32
N PHE A 125 -21.51 2.21 3.41
CA PHE A 125 -20.35 1.32 3.41
C PHE A 125 -20.66 -0.02 2.73
N ASP A 126 -21.89 -0.50 2.91
CA ASP A 126 -22.37 -1.74 2.28
C ASP A 126 -22.56 -1.60 0.78
N SER A 127 -23.10 -0.48 0.30
CA SER A 127 -23.30 -0.27 -1.14
C SER A 127 -21.96 -0.17 -1.86
N PHE A 128 -20.96 0.50 -1.28
CA PHE A 128 -19.60 0.54 -1.87
C PHE A 128 -19.02 -0.85 -2.07
N ILE A 129 -19.18 -1.74 -1.09
CA ILE A 129 -18.69 -3.13 -1.19
C ILE A 129 -19.52 -3.94 -2.20
N GLN A 130 -20.84 -3.76 -2.23
CA GLN A 130 -21.73 -4.47 -3.16
C GLN A 130 -21.49 -4.03 -4.61
N ASP A 131 -21.29 -2.74 -4.85
CA ASP A 131 -20.99 -2.20 -6.17
C ASP A 131 -19.63 -2.69 -6.66
N ALA A 132 -18.63 -2.69 -5.77
CA ALA A 132 -17.32 -3.29 -6.02
C ALA A 132 -17.44 -4.79 -6.37
N ASP A 133 -18.15 -5.58 -5.57
CA ASP A 133 -18.36 -7.01 -5.85
C ASP A 133 -19.10 -7.24 -7.18
N LYS A 134 -20.14 -6.46 -7.48
CA LYS A 134 -20.90 -6.55 -8.73
C LYS A 134 -20.03 -6.20 -9.93
N TYR A 135 -19.25 -5.13 -9.84
CA TYR A 135 -18.34 -4.70 -10.89
C TYR A 135 -17.27 -5.77 -11.15
N ARG A 136 -16.59 -6.23 -10.10
CA ARG A 136 -15.52 -7.23 -10.17
C ARG A 136 -16.01 -8.63 -10.54
N SER A 137 -17.29 -8.93 -10.32
CA SER A 137 -17.95 -10.18 -10.76
C SER A 137 -18.56 -10.08 -12.16
N SER A 138 -18.57 -8.91 -12.79
CA SER A 138 -19.19 -8.72 -14.10
C SER A 138 -18.33 -9.33 -15.21
N ALA A 139 -18.98 -9.87 -16.25
CA ALA A 139 -18.27 -10.42 -17.42
C ALA A 139 -17.48 -9.36 -18.21
N ASN A 140 -17.72 -8.07 -17.94
CA ASN A 140 -17.02 -6.94 -18.55
C ASN A 140 -15.81 -6.50 -17.73
N PHE A 141 -15.57 -7.08 -16.56
CA PHE A 141 -14.30 -6.92 -15.86
C PHE A 141 -13.24 -7.74 -16.59
N ALA A 142 -12.67 -7.16 -17.64
CA ALA A 142 -11.38 -7.58 -18.15
C ALA A 142 -10.34 -6.93 -17.21
N PRO A 143 -9.54 -7.69 -16.43
CA PRO A 143 -8.25 -7.13 -16.01
C PRO A 143 -7.58 -6.65 -17.29
N GLU A 144 -7.01 -5.44 -17.28
CA GLU A 144 -6.38 -4.84 -18.46
C GLU A 144 -5.56 -5.91 -19.20
N GLU A 145 -5.87 -6.08 -20.49
CA GLU A 145 -5.41 -7.20 -21.31
C GLU A 145 -3.88 -7.27 -21.38
N GLU A 146 -3.28 -8.03 -20.46
CA GLU A 146 -2.16 -8.90 -20.80
C GLU A 146 -2.57 -10.34 -20.48
N SER A 147 -2.42 -11.19 -21.48
CA SER A 147 -2.97 -12.53 -21.57
C SER A 147 -2.58 -13.41 -20.39
N ILE A 148 -3.52 -13.61 -19.45
CA ILE A 148 -3.45 -14.69 -18.48
C ILE A 148 -3.71 -15.99 -19.26
N ASP A 149 -2.64 -16.57 -19.80
CA ASP A 149 -2.68 -17.93 -20.30
C ASP A 149 -3.02 -18.84 -19.10
N GLU A 150 -3.97 -19.75 -19.28
CA GLU A 150 -4.60 -20.53 -18.22
C GLU A 150 -3.61 -21.47 -17.51
N GLY A 151 -2.81 -20.90 -16.62
CA GLY A 151 -1.91 -21.57 -15.69
C GLY A 151 -2.13 -20.99 -14.29
N GLN A 152 -2.11 -21.85 -13.28
CA GLN A 152 -2.18 -21.47 -11.87
C GLN A 152 -0.89 -20.75 -11.44
N TRP A 153 -0.63 -19.58 -11.99
CA TRP A 153 0.55 -18.81 -11.63
C TRP A 153 0.35 -18.19 -10.25
N PRO A 154 1.30 -18.39 -9.32
CA PRO A 154 1.20 -17.80 -8.00
C PRO A 154 1.39 -16.28 -8.13
N GLN A 155 0.43 -15.50 -7.65
CA GLN A 155 0.51 -14.03 -7.69
C GLN A 155 1.76 -13.56 -6.95
N ILE A 156 2.49 -12.61 -7.55
CA ILE A 156 3.70 -12.04 -6.98
C ILE A 156 3.39 -10.65 -6.44
N TRP A 157 3.67 -10.41 -5.16
CA TRP A 157 3.71 -9.08 -4.59
C TRP A 157 5.06 -8.43 -4.90
N SER A 158 5.03 -7.33 -5.65
CA SER A 158 6.22 -6.56 -6.03
C SER A 158 6.23 -5.20 -5.35
N VAL A 159 7.35 -4.87 -4.73
CA VAL A 159 7.56 -3.60 -4.02
C VAL A 159 8.92 -3.01 -4.37
N GLN A 160 9.05 -1.71 -4.17
CA GLN A 160 10.33 -1.03 -4.04
C GLN A 160 10.51 -0.54 -2.61
N PHE A 161 11.66 -0.89 -2.03
CA PHE A 161 12.17 -0.24 -0.84
C PHE A 161 12.81 1.06 -1.25
N SER A 162 12.32 2.19 -0.75
CA SER A 162 12.90 3.52 -0.97
C SER A 162 13.35 4.10 0.36
N ILE A 163 14.64 4.40 0.47
CA ILE A 163 15.31 4.71 1.73
C ILE A 163 16.11 5.99 1.57
N CYS A 164 15.74 7.05 2.28
CA CYS A 164 16.52 8.28 2.37
C CYS A 164 17.35 8.25 3.66
N THR A 165 18.68 8.27 3.54
CA THR A 165 19.58 8.31 4.70
C THR A 165 20.90 8.98 4.35
N THR A 166 21.58 9.50 5.37
CA THR A 166 22.97 9.96 5.28
C THR A 166 23.98 8.88 5.69
N ASN A 167 23.49 7.75 6.21
CA ASN A 167 24.31 6.65 6.74
C ASN A 167 23.93 5.32 6.09
N GLU A 168 24.56 5.03 4.95
CA GLU A 168 24.35 3.79 4.18
C GLU A 168 24.53 2.50 5.03
N ALA A 169 25.37 2.55 6.07
CA ALA A 169 25.63 1.41 6.94
C ALA A 169 24.39 0.95 7.72
N GLU A 170 23.42 1.83 7.97
CA GLU A 170 22.17 1.47 8.65
C GLU A 170 21.33 0.52 7.82
N ILE A 171 21.36 0.65 6.49
CA ILE A 171 20.63 -0.25 5.58
C ILE A 171 21.19 -1.67 5.69
N TYR A 172 22.52 -1.81 5.54
CA TYR A 172 23.19 -3.11 5.62
C TYR A 172 23.10 -3.76 7.02
N ALA A 173 22.94 -2.95 8.07
CA ALA A 173 22.75 -3.45 9.42
C ALA A 173 21.29 -3.88 9.70
N ALA A 174 20.32 -3.33 8.97
CA ALA A 174 18.90 -3.60 9.18
C ALA A 174 18.42 -4.88 8.48
N ILE A 175 18.97 -5.19 7.30
CA ILE A 175 18.50 -6.28 6.43
C ILE A 175 19.68 -7.12 5.91
N PRO A 176 19.47 -8.38 5.45
CA PRO A 176 20.55 -9.26 4.99
C PRO A 176 21.03 -8.87 3.58
N LEU A 177 21.48 -7.62 3.45
CA LEU A 177 21.96 -6.99 2.22
C LEU A 177 23.48 -6.92 2.24
N THR A 178 24.12 -7.32 1.14
CA THR A 178 25.57 -7.19 0.96
C THR A 178 25.88 -6.73 -0.44
N ARG A 179 26.50 -5.56 -0.59
CA ARG A 179 26.94 -5.05 -1.89
C ARG A 179 28.06 -5.94 -2.44
N THR A 180 27.95 -6.34 -3.71
CA THR A 180 28.90 -7.25 -4.38
C THR A 180 29.69 -6.58 -5.50
N SER A 181 29.31 -5.36 -5.89
CA SER A 181 30.09 -4.51 -6.81
C SER A 181 30.38 -3.14 -6.22
N GLU A 182 31.23 -2.37 -6.90
CA GLU A 182 31.31 -0.93 -6.68
C GLU A 182 30.10 -0.20 -7.28
N TRP A 183 29.88 1.04 -6.85
CA TRP A 183 28.89 1.93 -7.45
C TRP A 183 29.35 2.37 -8.85
N GLU A 184 28.51 2.13 -9.85
CA GLU A 184 28.72 2.56 -11.22
C GLU A 184 27.75 3.70 -11.54
N LEU A 185 28.23 4.76 -12.20
CA LEU A 185 27.37 5.85 -12.64
C LEU A 185 26.45 5.34 -13.76
N SER A 186 25.14 5.33 -13.52
CA SER A 186 24.15 4.92 -14.50
C SER A 186 23.57 6.10 -15.26
N GLU A 187 23.34 7.24 -14.58
CA GLU A 187 22.69 8.40 -15.17
C GLU A 187 23.16 9.71 -14.55
N GLU A 188 23.25 10.75 -15.39
CA GLU A 188 23.57 12.12 -15.00
C GLU A 188 22.39 13.04 -15.35
N HIS A 189 21.78 13.63 -14.32
CA HIS A 189 20.61 14.51 -14.43
C HIS A 189 21.05 15.96 -14.37
N LYS A 190 21.36 16.55 -15.53
CA LYS A 190 21.84 17.94 -15.62
C LYS A 190 20.70 18.94 -15.47
N SER A 191 20.91 19.94 -14.62
CA SER A 191 20.02 21.09 -14.52
C SER A 191 20.42 22.16 -15.54
N ASP A 192 19.53 22.46 -16.49
CA ASP A 192 19.75 23.48 -17.54
C ASP A 192 20.07 24.87 -16.97
N SER A 193 19.52 25.18 -15.80
CA SER A 193 19.66 26.48 -15.13
C SER A 193 20.93 26.63 -14.30
N ASN A 194 21.55 25.52 -13.85
CA ASN A 194 22.75 25.55 -13.03
C ASN A 194 23.49 24.18 -13.08
N PRO A 195 24.61 24.07 -13.80
CA PRO A 195 25.39 22.83 -13.87
C PRO A 195 25.95 22.33 -12.54
N LYS A 196 25.92 23.15 -11.47
CA LYS A 196 26.26 22.72 -10.11
C LYS A 196 25.12 21.98 -9.40
N ASN A 197 23.93 21.93 -10.00
CA ASN A 197 22.76 21.21 -9.51
C ASN A 197 22.53 19.90 -10.30
N THR A 198 23.62 19.25 -10.71
CA THR A 198 23.54 17.95 -11.37
C THR A 198 23.27 16.87 -10.33
N ALA A 199 22.21 16.09 -10.53
CA ALA A 199 21.95 14.89 -9.73
C ALA A 199 22.53 13.66 -10.45
N TYR A 200 22.85 12.62 -9.68
CA TYR A 200 23.48 11.42 -10.20
C TYR A 200 22.76 10.19 -9.72
N THR A 201 22.48 9.27 -10.63
CA THR A 201 22.03 7.91 -10.31
C THR A 201 23.22 6.98 -10.46
N HIS A 202 23.48 6.20 -9.43
CA HIS A 202 24.44 5.11 -9.46
C HIS A 202 23.73 3.79 -9.22
N THR A 203 24.26 2.71 -9.78
CA THR A 203 23.79 1.36 -9.51
C THR A 203 24.93 0.49 -9.01
N ALA A 204 24.58 -0.52 -8.22
CA ALA A 204 25.51 -1.55 -7.78
C ALA A 204 24.79 -2.90 -7.69
N LYS A 205 25.51 -3.98 -7.95
CA LYS A 205 25.05 -5.33 -7.64
C LYS A 205 25.13 -5.58 -6.14
N ALA A 206 24.15 -6.31 -5.62
CA ALA A 206 24.15 -6.75 -4.24
C ALA A 206 23.50 -8.14 -4.11
N LEU A 207 23.72 -8.78 -2.98
CA LEU A 207 23.00 -9.96 -2.53
C LEU A 207 22.05 -9.56 -1.42
N LEU A 208 20.76 -9.84 -1.59
CA LEU A 208 19.73 -9.69 -0.57
C LEU A 208 19.13 -11.06 -0.30
N ASP A 209 19.32 -11.58 0.91
CA ASP A 209 18.91 -12.93 1.31
C ASP A 209 19.39 -14.02 0.31
N GLY A 210 20.64 -13.85 -0.14
CA GLY A 210 21.29 -14.77 -1.10
C GLY A 210 20.87 -14.60 -2.57
N LYS A 211 19.96 -13.68 -2.90
CA LYS A 211 19.56 -13.38 -4.28
C LYS A 211 20.27 -12.15 -4.81
N GLU A 212 20.71 -12.20 -6.06
CA GLU A 212 21.27 -11.03 -6.74
C GLU A 212 20.17 -9.99 -7.02
N ILE A 213 20.43 -8.75 -6.63
CA ILE A 213 19.57 -7.59 -6.90
C ILE A 213 20.42 -6.40 -7.38
N VAL A 214 19.75 -5.39 -7.91
CA VAL A 214 20.34 -4.09 -8.22
C VAL A 214 19.95 -3.10 -7.13
N LEU A 215 20.95 -2.52 -6.48
CA LEU A 215 20.79 -1.34 -5.66
C LEU A 215 20.92 -0.10 -6.53
N THR A 216 20.03 0.86 -6.32
CA THR A 216 20.10 2.19 -6.92
C THR A 216 20.43 3.20 -5.82
N ARG A 217 21.32 4.15 -6.11
CA ARG A 217 21.64 5.29 -5.24
C ARG A 217 21.48 6.57 -6.04
N PHE A 218 20.54 7.40 -5.62
CA PHE A 218 20.33 8.73 -6.18
C PHE A 218 20.93 9.79 -5.26
N THR A 219 21.84 10.59 -5.81
CA THR A 219 22.50 11.70 -5.12
C THR A 219 21.98 13.01 -5.70
N PRO A 220 21.16 13.78 -4.95
CA PRO A 220 20.65 15.06 -5.45
C PRO A 220 21.77 16.09 -5.57
N GLY A 221 21.65 17.03 -6.52
CA GLY A 221 22.66 18.07 -6.73
C GLY A 221 22.78 19.10 -5.59
N LEU A 222 21.64 19.55 -5.05
CA LEU A 222 21.59 20.59 -4.00
C LEU A 222 21.16 20.08 -2.62
N ASN A 223 20.67 18.83 -2.52
CA ASN A 223 20.08 18.28 -1.29
C ASN A 223 20.96 17.13 -0.76
N PRO A 224 21.39 17.14 0.52
CA PRO A 224 22.28 16.10 1.06
C PRO A 224 21.62 14.73 1.24
N SER A 225 20.28 14.64 1.18
CA SER A 225 19.59 13.38 1.39
C SER A 225 19.78 12.45 0.19
N ILE A 226 20.69 11.50 0.34
CA ILE A 226 20.91 10.42 -0.61
C ILE A 226 19.74 9.45 -0.46
N SER A 227 19.13 9.07 -1.58
CA SER A 227 18.12 8.01 -1.60
C SER A 227 18.71 6.73 -2.17
N TYR A 228 18.30 5.62 -1.58
CA TYR A 228 18.66 4.27 -1.97
C TYR A 228 17.37 3.54 -2.32
N SER A 229 17.37 2.76 -3.40
CA SER A 229 16.23 1.93 -3.71
C SER A 229 16.61 0.57 -4.27
N PHE A 230 15.73 -0.40 -4.03
CA PHE A 230 15.80 -1.72 -4.62
C PHE A 230 14.43 -2.38 -4.63
N ASP A 231 14.23 -3.23 -5.62
CA ASP A 231 12.97 -3.94 -5.80
C ASP A 231 13.05 -5.33 -5.15
N TRP A 232 11.93 -5.78 -4.60
CA TRP A 232 11.79 -7.14 -4.12
C TRP A 232 10.44 -7.73 -4.49
N LYS A 233 10.45 -9.05 -4.66
CA LYS A 233 9.30 -9.84 -5.09
C LYS A 233 9.14 -11.05 -4.18
N GLU A 234 7.92 -11.28 -3.70
CA GLU A 234 7.56 -12.51 -3.00
C GLU A 234 6.17 -12.99 -3.42
N LEU A 235 5.86 -14.26 -3.16
CA LEU A 235 4.51 -14.77 -3.41
C LEU A 235 3.52 -14.10 -2.45
N VAL A 236 2.31 -13.79 -2.94
CA VAL A 236 1.23 -13.24 -2.11
C VAL A 236 0.93 -14.12 -0.89
N ASP A 237 1.03 -15.45 -1.03
CA ASP A 237 0.82 -16.35 0.10
C ASP A 237 1.88 -16.23 1.20
N SER A 238 3.09 -15.76 0.87
CA SER A 238 4.13 -15.45 1.85
C SER A 238 3.72 -14.32 2.80
N GLN A 239 2.85 -13.38 2.35
CA GLN A 239 2.33 -12.28 3.18
C GLN A 239 1.66 -12.75 4.48
N LYS A 240 1.12 -13.97 4.49
CA LYS A 240 0.33 -14.53 5.60
C LYS A 240 1.18 -15.27 6.62
N THR A 241 2.38 -15.72 6.25
CA THR A 241 3.15 -16.68 7.05
C THR A 241 4.55 -16.14 7.36
N ASN A 242 5.35 -15.83 6.34
CA ASN A 242 6.77 -15.46 6.47
C ASN A 242 7.15 -14.44 5.38
N SER A 243 6.54 -13.27 5.41
CA SER A 243 6.82 -12.20 4.46
C SER A 243 8.15 -11.54 4.75
N LYS A 244 9.08 -11.63 3.79
CA LYS A 244 10.36 -10.92 3.85
C LYS A 244 10.15 -9.43 3.68
N ILE A 245 9.16 -9.04 2.86
CA ILE A 245 8.81 -7.64 2.72
C ILE A 245 8.39 -7.05 4.07
N LYS A 246 7.45 -7.67 4.79
CA LYS A 246 7.01 -7.19 6.11
C LYS A 246 8.14 -7.22 7.14
N GLU A 247 8.97 -8.26 7.15
CA GLU A 247 10.13 -8.39 8.04
C GLU A 247 11.12 -7.23 7.84
N TRP A 248 11.48 -6.95 6.58
CA TRP A 248 12.46 -5.93 6.24
C TRP A 248 11.92 -4.52 6.38
N SER A 249 10.65 -4.28 6.02
CA SER A 249 10.01 -2.98 6.25
C SER A 249 10.03 -2.62 7.72
N ALA A 250 9.62 -3.53 8.61
CA ALA A 250 9.67 -3.29 10.05
C ALA A 250 11.10 -3.04 10.57
N ALA A 251 12.10 -3.77 10.04
CA ALA A 251 13.49 -3.56 10.40
C ALA A 251 14.01 -2.18 9.95
N LEU A 252 13.71 -1.77 8.71
CA LEU A 252 14.12 -0.49 8.14
C LEU A 252 13.41 0.68 8.81
N GLU A 253 12.10 0.61 9.06
CA GLU A 253 11.33 1.61 9.82
C GLU A 253 11.94 1.88 11.21
N SER A 254 12.50 0.86 11.84
CA SER A 254 13.11 0.99 13.17
C SER A 254 14.53 1.59 13.16
N LYS A 255 15.16 1.70 11.98
CA LYS A 255 16.58 2.05 11.84
C LYS A 255 16.82 3.28 10.99
N VAL A 256 15.96 3.55 10.01
CA VAL A 256 16.15 4.62 9.05
C VAL A 256 14.97 5.58 9.13
N GLU A 257 15.28 6.86 9.35
CA GLU A 257 14.29 7.90 9.65
C GLU A 257 13.31 8.14 8.48
N SER A 258 13.76 7.96 7.24
CA SER A 258 12.95 8.17 6.05
C SER A 258 12.95 6.92 5.17
N PHE A 259 12.09 5.97 5.53
CA PHE A 259 11.81 4.77 4.75
C PHE A 259 10.39 4.83 4.18
N ILE A 260 10.25 4.47 2.90
CA ILE A 260 8.99 4.37 2.18
C ILE A 260 8.97 3.04 1.44
N LEU A 261 7.86 2.30 1.59
CA LEU A 261 7.59 1.11 0.78
C LEU A 261 6.63 1.50 -0.35
N ILE A 262 7.08 1.35 -1.60
CA ILE A 262 6.26 1.63 -2.78
C ILE A 262 5.73 0.31 -3.32
N HIS A 263 4.42 0.19 -3.46
CA HIS A 263 3.74 -1.01 -3.95
C HIS A 263 3.52 -0.86 -5.45
N TYR A 264 4.16 -1.70 -6.26
CA TYR A 264 4.04 -1.59 -7.72
C TYR A 264 2.78 -2.26 -8.26
N ALA A 265 2.50 -3.50 -7.81
CA ALA A 265 1.28 -4.24 -8.09
C ALA A 265 1.43 -5.69 -7.57
N TYR A 266 0.34 -6.45 -7.74
CA TYR A 266 0.40 -7.90 -7.83
C TYR A 266 0.62 -8.29 -9.30
N LEU A 267 1.84 -8.73 -9.63
CA LEU A 267 2.29 -8.98 -11.01
C LEU A 267 2.12 -10.45 -11.41
N ASP A 268 1.94 -10.69 -12.71
CA ASP A 268 2.03 -12.02 -13.34
C ASP A 268 3.51 -12.48 -13.39
N PRO A 269 3.85 -13.70 -12.96
CA PRO A 269 5.18 -14.29 -13.18
C PRO A 269 5.65 -14.33 -14.64
N ALA A 270 4.74 -14.38 -15.62
CA ALA A 270 5.07 -14.48 -17.03
C ALA A 270 5.75 -13.21 -17.59
N GLU A 271 5.50 -12.05 -16.98
CA GLU A 271 6.10 -10.79 -17.40
C GLU A 271 7.59 -10.68 -16.97
N TYR A 272 8.05 -11.47 -16.00
CA TYR A 272 9.40 -11.35 -15.47
C TYR A 272 9.96 -12.70 -15.00
N SER A 273 10.97 -13.20 -15.72
CA SER A 273 11.73 -14.38 -15.30
C SER A 273 12.39 -14.12 -13.94
N LEU A 274 12.04 -14.94 -12.94
CA LEU A 274 12.73 -15.02 -11.65
C LEU A 274 14.15 -15.56 -11.80
#